data_AF-A0A7H2RM94-F1
#
_entry.id   AF-A0A7H2RM94-F1
#
_cell.length_a   1.000
_cell.length_b   1.000
_cell.length_c   1.000
_cell.angle_alpha   90.00
_cell.angle_beta   90.00
_cell.angle_gamma   90.00
#
_symmetry.space_group_name_H-M   'P 1'
#
loop_
_entity.id
_entity.type
_entity.pdbx_description
1 polymer ?
#
loop_
_entity_poly.entity_id
_entity_poly.type
_entity_poly.pdbx_seq_one_letter_code
_entity_poly.pdbx_strand_id
1 'polypeptide(L)'
;MSEQKQNQNPKTKPRFPTTPEQVNSGLVEMAKKNDELEDKIKSQRRQLLGCIIGIGVLGTAVAVLGGIIGLMPKVEYFQTVNNEVICKINPNDNPAFTDVNVAEFASEGLLNAYSLDYQNADADINNTLRRYFTDRGRESFITTLRQSGLIDQIRNNFLVLRTSKLQTPEVAKNNGIDSRGNRFWIVMQPVRMDYFNGKSQPADTRQYMAEIRVEVTPRDVYNPKGLGIASIVLRAKN
;
A
#
# COMPACT_ATOMS: atom_id res chain seq x y z
N MET A 1 -4.79 -21.14 -90.10
CA MET A 1 -4.64 -19.77 -89.59
C MET A 1 -3.14 -19.48 -89.57
N SER A 2 -2.51 -19.32 -90.74
CA SER A 2 -2.33 -18.08 -91.51
C SER A 2 -1.25 -17.15 -90.94
N GLU A 3 -0.17 -17.07 -91.72
CA GLU A 3 0.83 -16.01 -91.89
C GLU A 3 2.01 -15.84 -90.92
N GLN A 4 3.17 -15.81 -91.59
CA GLN A 4 4.54 -15.62 -91.14
C GLN A 4 4.97 -14.17 -91.38
N LYS A 5 5.93 -13.73 -90.54
CA LYS A 5 7.01 -12.73 -90.79
C LYS A 5 6.52 -11.27 -90.80
N GLN A 6 7.24 -10.32 -90.21
CA GLN A 6 8.63 -10.01 -90.57
C GLN A 6 9.31 -9.03 -89.59
N ASN A 7 10.66 -9.08 -89.59
CA ASN A 7 11.59 -7.97 -89.37
C ASN A 7 11.80 -7.45 -87.93
N GLN A 8 13.01 -7.25 -87.41
CA GLN A 8 14.34 -7.31 -88.00
C GLN A 8 15.35 -7.42 -86.84
N ASN A 9 16.18 -8.46 -86.87
CA ASN A 9 17.32 -8.62 -85.98
C ASN A 9 18.55 -8.06 -86.69
N PRO A 10 19.31 -7.10 -86.13
CA PRO A 10 20.73 -7.05 -86.37
C PRO A 10 21.41 -7.80 -85.24
N LYS A 11 21.79 -9.06 -85.51
CA LYS A 11 22.80 -9.77 -84.72
C LYS A 11 24.04 -8.87 -84.76
N THR A 12 24.29 -8.12 -83.70
CA THR A 12 25.54 -7.38 -83.54
C THR A 12 26.61 -8.42 -83.23
N LYS A 13 27.20 -8.98 -84.30
CA LYS A 13 28.49 -9.69 -84.20
C LYS A 13 29.47 -8.78 -83.45
N PRO A 14 30.32 -9.32 -82.56
CA PRO A 14 31.43 -8.53 -82.03
C PRO A 14 32.26 -8.04 -83.22
N ARG A 15 32.24 -6.74 -83.47
CA ARG A 15 33.12 -6.10 -84.46
C ARG A 15 34.50 -6.09 -83.82
N PHE A 16 35.35 -7.01 -84.24
CA PHE A 16 36.77 -6.95 -83.89
C PHE A 16 37.32 -5.62 -84.40
N PRO A 17 38.02 -4.85 -83.56
CA PRO A 17 38.56 -3.55 -83.93
C PRO A 17 39.57 -3.72 -85.07
N THR A 18 39.27 -3.14 -86.22
CA THR A 18 40.04 -3.34 -87.47
C THR A 18 41.10 -2.26 -87.71
N THR A 19 41.29 -1.32 -86.78
CA THR A 19 42.34 -0.30 -86.83
C THR A 19 43.00 -0.12 -85.44
N PRO A 20 44.32 0.15 -85.38
CA PRO A 20 45.04 0.36 -84.11
C PRO A 20 44.40 1.41 -83.20
N GLU A 21 43.75 2.42 -83.80
CA GLU A 21 43.04 3.50 -83.13
C GLU A 21 41.77 3.03 -82.38
N GLN A 22 41.04 2.05 -82.92
CA GLN A 22 39.85 1.47 -82.27
C GLN A 22 40.20 0.54 -81.10
N VAL A 23 41.35 -0.12 -81.18
CA VAL A 23 41.90 -0.92 -80.06
C VAL A 23 42.30 -0.01 -78.91
N ASN A 24 43.01 1.09 -79.21
CA ASN A 24 43.43 2.06 -78.20
C ASN A 24 42.26 2.80 -77.56
N SER A 25 41.23 3.20 -78.32
CA SER A 25 40.04 3.86 -77.75
C SER A 25 39.23 2.91 -76.87
N GLY A 26 39.09 1.64 -77.26
CA GLY A 26 38.46 0.60 -76.44
C GLY A 26 39.24 0.30 -75.15
N LEU A 27 40.58 0.28 -75.21
CA LEU A 27 41.42 0.12 -74.02
C LEU A 27 41.29 1.30 -73.05
N VAL A 28 41.23 2.54 -73.56
CA VAL A 28 41.03 3.74 -72.75
C VAL A 28 39.62 3.76 -72.12
N GLU A 29 38.60 3.33 -72.84
CA GLU A 29 37.23 3.22 -72.30
C GLU A 29 37.14 2.15 -71.20
N MET A 30 37.80 1.01 -71.37
CA MET A 30 37.86 -0.05 -70.36
C MET A 30 38.67 0.38 -69.13
N ALA A 31 39.80 1.08 -69.31
CA ALA A 31 40.56 1.64 -68.19
C ALA A 31 39.72 2.65 -67.40
N LYS A 32 39.00 3.55 -68.09
CA LYS A 32 38.09 4.52 -67.45
C LYS A 32 36.95 3.84 -66.70
N LYS A 33 36.38 2.75 -67.25
CA LYS A 33 35.34 1.96 -66.56
C LYS A 33 35.90 1.20 -65.36
N ASN A 34 37.13 0.69 -65.44
CA ASN A 34 37.79 0.04 -64.30
C ASN A 34 38.04 1.03 -63.16
N ASP A 35 38.55 2.22 -63.45
CA ASP A 35 38.75 3.29 -62.44
C ASP A 35 37.40 3.72 -61.83
N GLU A 36 36.35 3.87 -62.65
CA GLU A 36 35.00 4.20 -62.18
C GLU A 36 34.40 3.09 -61.29
N LEU A 37 34.67 1.82 -61.60
CA LEU A 37 34.24 0.68 -60.78
C LEU A 37 35.02 0.61 -59.47
N GLU A 38 36.32 0.88 -59.47
CA GLU A 38 37.13 0.94 -58.26
C GLU A 38 36.67 2.06 -57.33
N ASP A 39 36.36 3.25 -57.87
CA ASP A 39 35.83 4.37 -57.09
C ASP A 39 34.45 4.06 -56.52
N LYS A 40 33.57 3.40 -57.28
CA LYS A 40 32.26 2.94 -56.79
C LYS A 40 32.41 1.89 -55.69
N ILE A 41 33.30 0.91 -55.85
CA ILE A 41 33.58 -0.12 -54.84
C ILE A 41 34.13 0.51 -53.56
N LYS A 42 35.02 1.49 -53.68
CA LYS A 42 35.60 2.20 -52.53
C LYS A 42 34.54 3.03 -51.79
N SER A 43 33.66 3.70 -52.52
CA SER A 43 32.52 4.44 -51.97
C SER A 43 31.52 3.53 -51.26
N GLN A 44 31.14 2.41 -51.89
CA GLN A 44 30.24 1.41 -51.31
C GLN A 44 30.82 0.76 -50.05
N ARG A 45 32.12 0.42 -50.04
CA ARG A 45 32.79 -0.12 -48.85
C ARG A 45 32.79 0.87 -47.69
N ARG A 46 32.99 2.17 -47.96
CA ARG A 46 32.95 3.22 -46.93
C ARG A 46 31.55 3.38 -46.33
N GLN A 47 30.50 3.30 -47.15
CA GLN A 47 29.12 3.34 -46.68
C GLN A 47 28.75 2.08 -45.86
N LEU A 48 29.13 0.89 -46.31
CA LEU A 48 28.90 -0.37 -45.59
C LEU A 48 29.60 -0.39 -44.23
N LEU A 49 30.86 0.07 -44.15
CA LEU A 49 31.58 0.22 -42.89
C LEU A 49 30.86 1.17 -41.92
N GLY A 50 30.32 2.29 -42.42
CA GLY A 50 29.51 3.21 -41.62
C GLY A 50 28.25 2.56 -41.04
N CYS A 51 27.54 1.76 -41.85
CA CYS A 51 26.35 1.03 -41.40
C CYS A 51 26.68 -0.02 -40.32
N ILE A 52 27.77 -0.76 -40.48
CA ILE A 52 28.19 -1.78 -39.51
C ILE A 52 28.54 -1.15 -38.16
N ILE A 53 29.28 -0.04 -38.18
CA ILE A 53 29.62 0.71 -36.95
C ILE A 53 28.36 1.26 -36.30
N GLY A 54 27.43 1.83 -37.09
CA GLY A 54 26.16 2.36 -36.59
C GLY A 54 25.30 1.29 -35.90
N ILE A 55 25.19 0.10 -36.50
CA ILE A 55 24.47 -1.04 -35.91
C ILE A 55 25.16 -1.50 -34.62
N GLY A 56 26.49 -1.55 -34.60
CA GLY A 56 27.26 -1.91 -33.40
C GLY A 56 27.00 -0.95 -32.24
N VAL A 57 27.09 0.37 -32.49
CA VAL A 57 26.82 1.40 -31.47
C VAL A 57 25.38 1.30 -30.96
N LEU A 58 24.40 1.14 -31.84
CA LEU A 58 23.00 1.00 -31.45
C LEU A 58 22.77 -0.27 -30.61
N GLY A 59 23.38 -1.40 -30.98
CA GLY A 59 23.32 -2.64 -30.22
C GLY A 59 23.90 -2.50 -28.82
N THR A 60 25.05 -1.82 -28.68
CA THR A 60 25.64 -1.55 -27.37
C THR A 60 24.77 -0.64 -26.51
N ALA A 61 24.15 0.40 -27.09
CA ALA A 61 23.26 1.29 -26.36
C ALA A 61 22.02 0.55 -25.81
N VAL A 62 21.44 -0.34 -26.61
CA VAL A 62 20.29 -1.17 -26.18
C VAL A 62 20.69 -2.14 -25.06
N ALA A 63 21.87 -2.76 -25.14
CA ALA A 63 22.35 -3.67 -24.11
C ALA A 63 22.58 -2.96 -22.77
N VAL A 64 23.16 -1.74 -22.79
CA VAL A 64 23.36 -0.92 -21.59
C VAL A 64 22.01 -0.52 -20.98
N LEU A 65 21.05 -0.07 -21.78
CA LEU A 65 19.71 0.28 -21.30
C LEU A 65 19.01 -0.93 -20.68
N GLY A 66 19.10 -2.11 -21.31
CA GLY A 66 18.56 -3.36 -20.76
C GLY A 66 19.20 -3.75 -19.43
N GLY A 67 20.52 -3.58 -19.29
CA GLY A 67 21.24 -3.80 -18.05
C GLY A 67 20.77 -2.87 -16.93
N ILE A 68 20.63 -1.57 -17.21
CA ILE A 68 20.14 -0.57 -16.24
C ILE A 68 18.72 -0.93 -15.78
N ILE A 69 17.84 -1.34 -16.70
CA ILE A 69 16.46 -1.75 -16.35
C ILE A 69 16.46 -3.03 -15.52
N GLY A 70 17.35 -3.99 -15.80
CA GLY A 70 17.48 -5.22 -15.00
C GLY A 70 18.08 -5.01 -13.60
N LEU A 71 18.91 -3.98 -13.44
CA LEU A 71 19.49 -3.54 -12.17
C LEU A 71 18.53 -2.69 -11.33
N MET A 72 17.42 -2.21 -11.91
CA MET A 72 16.41 -1.51 -11.12
C MET A 72 15.81 -2.48 -10.10
N PRO A 73 15.74 -2.10 -8.82
CA PRO A 73 15.13 -2.93 -7.80
C PRO A 73 13.68 -3.18 -8.20
N LYS A 74 13.30 -4.45 -8.34
CA LYS A 74 11.90 -4.84 -8.53
C LYS A 74 11.14 -4.31 -7.33
N VAL A 75 10.12 -3.49 -7.58
CA VAL A 75 9.24 -2.99 -6.53
C VAL A 75 8.51 -4.17 -5.89
N GLU A 76 9.03 -4.64 -4.76
CA GLU A 76 8.35 -5.64 -3.95
C GLU A 76 7.21 -4.94 -3.23
N TYR A 77 5.98 -5.24 -3.65
CA TYR A 77 4.78 -4.79 -2.95
C TYR A 77 4.60 -5.67 -1.70
N PHE A 78 5.15 -5.23 -0.58
CA PHE A 78 4.85 -5.84 0.71
C PHE A 78 3.38 -5.55 1.05
N GLN A 79 2.54 -6.59 1.05
CA GLN A 79 1.23 -6.49 1.67
C GLN A 79 1.43 -6.42 3.18
N THR A 80 1.44 -5.21 3.74
CA THR A 80 1.49 -5.02 5.18
C THR A 80 0.11 -5.28 5.77
N VAL A 81 -0.06 -6.44 6.40
CA VAL A 81 -1.24 -6.74 7.22
C VAL A 81 -1.23 -5.87 8.50
N ASN A 82 -0.04 -5.53 8.98
CA ASN A 82 0.21 -4.64 10.12
C ASN A 82 1.43 -3.72 9.86
N ASN A 83 1.53 -2.63 10.59
CA ASN A 83 2.62 -1.65 10.45
C ASN A 83 3.97 -2.13 11.04
N GLU A 84 4.08 -3.37 11.51
CA GLU A 84 5.31 -3.87 12.17
C GLU A 84 6.49 -4.01 11.21
N VAL A 85 6.22 -4.17 9.91
CA VAL A 85 7.23 -4.45 8.87
C VAL A 85 7.92 -3.17 8.35
N ILE A 86 7.34 -1.98 8.56
CA ILE A 86 7.86 -0.71 8.02
C ILE A 86 8.19 0.22 9.20
N CYS A 87 9.46 0.22 9.63
CA CYS A 87 10.06 1.13 10.61
C CYS A 87 9.28 1.24 11.94
N LYS A 88 9.85 0.71 13.04
CA LYS A 88 9.30 0.90 14.39
C LYS A 88 9.36 2.39 14.77
N ILE A 89 8.28 3.13 14.49
CA ILE A 89 8.09 4.48 15.02
C ILE A 89 8.14 4.35 16.54
N ASN A 90 9.01 5.12 17.21
CA ASN A 90 9.02 5.17 18.66
C ASN A 90 7.60 5.57 19.11
N PRO A 91 6.86 4.68 19.79
CA PRO A 91 5.47 4.95 20.11
C PRO A 91 5.31 6.15 21.06
N ASN A 92 6.39 6.55 21.74
CA ASN A 92 6.44 7.72 22.60
C ASN A 92 6.50 9.04 21.82
N ASP A 93 7.01 9.02 20.59
CA ASP A 93 7.27 10.20 19.76
C ASP A 93 6.24 10.38 18.63
N ASN A 94 5.15 9.59 18.64
CA ASN A 94 4.11 9.70 17.62
C ASN A 94 3.28 10.98 17.84
N PRO A 95 3.34 11.97 16.93
CA PRO A 95 2.61 13.23 17.08
C PRO A 95 1.08 13.07 17.03
N ALA A 96 0.59 11.92 16.56
CA ALA A 96 -0.84 11.61 16.55
C ALA A 96 -1.41 11.34 17.97
N PHE A 97 -0.57 11.00 18.95
CA PHE A 97 -0.99 10.70 20.32
C PHE A 97 -1.04 11.95 21.19
N THR A 98 -1.89 12.90 20.80
CA THR A 98 -2.24 14.04 21.64
C THR A 98 -3.19 13.62 22.76
N ASP A 99 -3.19 14.33 23.88
CA ASP A 99 -4.07 14.02 25.02
C ASP A 99 -5.55 14.04 24.61
N VAL A 100 -5.94 14.95 23.71
CA VAL A 100 -7.31 15.01 23.15
C VAL A 100 -7.64 13.74 22.36
N ASN A 101 -6.74 13.30 21.47
CA ASN A 101 -6.99 12.11 20.65
C ASN A 101 -7.05 10.84 21.51
N VAL A 102 -6.22 10.74 22.54
CA VAL A 102 -6.22 9.61 23.48
C VAL A 102 -7.48 9.62 24.33
N ALA A 103 -7.90 10.79 24.81
CA ALA A 103 -9.11 10.97 25.60
C ALA A 103 -10.37 10.59 24.81
N GLU A 104 -10.50 11.04 23.56
CA GLU A 104 -11.64 10.68 22.71
C GLU A 104 -11.65 9.19 22.37
N PHE A 105 -10.48 8.61 22.03
CA PHE A 105 -10.36 7.16 21.79
C PHE A 105 -10.81 6.34 23.01
N ALA A 106 -10.39 6.74 24.21
CA ALA A 106 -10.80 6.09 25.45
C ALA A 106 -12.31 6.21 25.69
N SER A 107 -12.87 7.41 25.46
CA SER A 107 -14.30 7.68 25.62
C SER A 107 -15.13 6.84 24.64
N GLU A 108 -14.78 6.82 23.36
CA GLU A 108 -15.44 5.97 22.36
C GLU A 108 -15.40 4.49 22.76
N GLY A 109 -14.24 3.98 23.15
CA GLY A 109 -14.09 2.59 23.58
C GLY A 109 -14.93 2.25 24.81
N LEU A 110 -14.97 3.14 25.81
CA LEU A 110 -15.82 2.99 27.00
C LEU A 110 -17.31 2.96 26.63
N LEU A 111 -17.78 3.95 25.87
CA LEU A 111 -19.19 4.09 25.53
C LEU A 111 -19.70 2.89 24.73
N ASN A 112 -18.90 2.39 23.78
CA ASN A 112 -19.26 1.19 23.02
C ASN A 112 -19.19 -0.08 23.89
N ALA A 113 -18.22 -0.20 24.78
CA ALA A 113 -18.07 -1.40 25.62
C ALA A 113 -19.19 -1.56 26.64
N TYR A 114 -19.80 -0.46 27.09
CA TYR A 114 -20.92 -0.43 28.01
C TYR A 114 -22.24 0.02 27.35
N SER A 115 -22.39 -0.12 26.04
CA SER A 115 -23.69 0.01 25.38
C SER A 115 -24.08 -1.33 24.78
N LEU A 116 -24.95 -2.06 25.47
CA LEU A 116 -25.22 -3.47 25.21
C LEU A 116 -26.72 -3.71 25.06
N ASP A 117 -27.07 -4.52 24.06
CA ASP A 117 -28.43 -5.02 23.85
C ASP A 117 -28.48 -6.52 24.21
N TYR A 118 -29.49 -6.96 24.97
CA TYR A 118 -29.66 -8.37 25.33
C TYR A 118 -29.66 -9.32 24.12
N GLN A 119 -30.07 -8.87 22.94
CA GLN A 119 -30.10 -9.69 21.72
C GLN A 119 -28.71 -9.87 21.08
N ASN A 120 -27.88 -8.84 21.13
CA ASN A 120 -26.62 -8.77 20.35
C ASN A 120 -25.36 -8.58 21.22
N ALA A 121 -25.49 -8.63 22.55
CA ALA A 121 -24.41 -8.34 23.50
C ALA A 121 -23.08 -9.06 23.15
N ASP A 122 -23.14 -10.34 22.79
CA ASP A 122 -21.93 -11.12 22.48
C ASP A 122 -21.21 -10.62 21.21
N ALA A 123 -21.97 -10.24 20.16
CA ALA A 123 -21.40 -9.72 18.92
C ALA A 123 -20.86 -8.30 19.09
N ASP A 124 -21.61 -7.44 19.78
CA ASP A 124 -21.26 -6.04 20.03
C ASP A 124 -19.99 -5.93 20.88
N ILE A 125 -19.88 -6.77 21.91
CA ILE A 125 -18.68 -6.85 22.76
C ILE A 125 -17.49 -7.28 21.92
N ASN A 126 -17.57 -8.38 21.17
CA ASN A 126 -16.41 -8.89 20.43
C ASN A 126 -15.85 -7.87 19.41
N ASN A 127 -16.74 -7.19 18.67
CA ASN A 127 -16.34 -6.16 17.72
C ASN A 127 -15.70 -4.96 18.42
N THR A 128 -16.27 -4.51 19.54
CA THR A 128 -15.74 -3.40 20.33
C THR A 128 -14.38 -3.73 20.93
N LEU A 129 -14.24 -4.91 21.54
CA LEU A 129 -13.00 -5.32 22.19
C LEU A 129 -11.86 -5.44 21.19
N ARG A 130 -12.13 -5.94 19.99
CA ARG A 130 -11.10 -6.03 18.93
C ARG A 130 -10.61 -4.66 18.46
N ARG A 131 -11.49 -3.66 18.43
CA ARG A 131 -11.19 -2.32 17.92
C ARG A 131 -10.50 -1.43 18.95
N TYR A 132 -10.92 -1.51 20.21
CA TYR A 132 -10.53 -0.54 21.24
C TYR A 132 -9.63 -1.10 22.33
N PHE A 133 -9.51 -2.41 22.51
CA PHE A 133 -8.78 -2.99 23.65
C PHE A 133 -7.45 -3.61 23.22
N THR A 134 -6.49 -3.59 24.15
CA THR A 134 -5.32 -4.47 24.08
C THR A 134 -5.75 -5.92 24.29
N ASP A 135 -4.96 -6.90 23.84
CA ASP A 135 -5.29 -8.33 24.07
C ASP A 135 -5.48 -8.66 25.56
N ARG A 136 -4.56 -8.19 26.40
CA ARG A 136 -4.65 -8.34 27.87
C ARG A 136 -5.86 -7.61 28.44
N GLY A 137 -6.14 -6.40 27.94
CA GLY A 137 -7.28 -5.61 28.37
C GLY A 137 -8.61 -6.27 28.03
N ARG A 138 -8.71 -6.91 26.86
CA ARG A 138 -9.86 -7.69 26.43
C ARG A 138 -10.13 -8.86 27.38
N GLU A 139 -9.12 -9.65 27.70
CA GLU A 139 -9.24 -10.78 28.65
C GLU A 139 -9.67 -10.31 30.05
N SER A 140 -9.01 -9.26 30.56
CA SER A 140 -9.34 -8.67 31.87
C SER A 140 -10.76 -8.11 31.90
N PHE A 141 -11.19 -7.45 30.83
CA PHE A 141 -12.50 -6.84 30.74
C PHE A 141 -13.62 -7.88 30.68
N ILE A 142 -13.46 -8.93 29.85
CA ILE A 142 -14.42 -10.05 29.78
C ILE A 142 -14.55 -10.72 31.15
N THR A 143 -13.43 -10.95 31.84
CA THR A 143 -13.43 -11.54 33.18
C THR A 143 -14.21 -10.66 34.15
N THR A 144 -13.97 -9.34 34.13
CA THR A 144 -14.66 -8.37 35.00
C THR A 144 -16.16 -8.32 34.71
N LEU A 145 -16.56 -8.33 33.44
CA LEU A 145 -17.97 -8.35 33.03
C LEU A 145 -18.71 -9.61 33.48
N ARG A 146 -18.05 -10.77 33.44
CA ARG A 146 -18.61 -12.03 33.94
C ARG A 146 -18.73 -12.02 35.46
N GLN A 147 -17.69 -11.56 36.16
CA GLN A 147 -17.68 -11.49 37.61
C GLN A 147 -18.68 -10.49 38.17
N SER A 148 -18.97 -9.40 37.46
CA SER A 148 -19.98 -8.42 37.87
C SER A 148 -21.41 -8.90 37.68
N GLY A 149 -21.63 -9.99 36.93
CA GLY A 149 -22.96 -10.47 36.58
C GLY A 149 -23.72 -9.53 35.63
N LEU A 150 -23.07 -8.51 35.06
CA LEU A 150 -23.75 -7.51 34.22
C LEU A 150 -24.39 -8.14 32.98
N ILE A 151 -23.68 -9.08 32.33
CA ILE A 151 -24.20 -9.76 31.14
C ILE A 151 -25.40 -10.63 31.48
N ASP A 152 -25.35 -11.34 32.60
CA ASP A 152 -26.48 -12.16 33.07
C ASP A 152 -27.67 -11.28 33.45
N GLN A 153 -27.42 -10.14 34.10
CA GLN A 153 -28.46 -9.16 34.43
C GLN A 153 -29.14 -8.63 33.17
N ILE A 154 -28.37 -8.28 32.12
CA ILE A 154 -28.89 -7.78 30.86
C ILE A 154 -29.72 -8.85 30.16
N ARG A 155 -29.21 -10.08 30.06
CA ARG A 155 -29.87 -11.18 29.35
C ARG A 155 -31.13 -11.66 30.06
N ASN A 156 -31.05 -11.92 31.36
CA ASN A 156 -32.17 -12.50 32.12
C ASN A 156 -33.34 -11.52 32.29
N ASN A 157 -33.07 -10.21 32.23
CA ASN A 157 -34.09 -9.17 32.38
C ASN A 157 -34.42 -8.46 31.06
N PHE A 158 -33.94 -8.96 29.92
CA PHE A 158 -34.16 -8.39 28.59
C PHE A 158 -33.85 -6.88 28.52
N LEU A 159 -32.73 -6.47 29.12
CA LEU A 159 -32.36 -5.06 29.23
C LEU A 159 -31.58 -4.57 28.01
N VAL A 160 -31.68 -3.27 27.77
CA VAL A 160 -30.76 -2.54 26.91
C VAL A 160 -30.02 -1.54 27.78
N LEU A 161 -28.70 -1.69 27.87
CA LEU A 161 -27.82 -0.77 28.56
C LEU A 161 -27.35 0.30 27.56
N ARG A 162 -27.55 1.57 27.89
CA ARG A 162 -27.00 2.71 27.13
C ARG A 162 -26.08 3.52 28.00
N THR A 163 -24.85 3.75 27.55
CA THR A 163 -23.90 4.61 28.25
C THR A 163 -23.76 5.94 27.52
N SER A 164 -23.75 7.03 28.27
CA SER A 164 -23.59 8.40 27.75
C SER A 164 -22.55 9.16 28.55
N LYS A 165 -21.80 10.05 27.87
CA LYS A 165 -20.85 10.95 28.52
C LYS A 165 -21.59 12.09 29.20
N LEU A 166 -21.24 12.36 30.47
CA LEU A 166 -21.78 13.50 31.22
C LEU A 166 -20.94 14.77 31.01
N GLN A 167 -19.64 14.60 30.76
CA GLN A 167 -18.66 15.68 30.55
C GLN A 167 -17.63 15.22 29.50
N THR A 168 -16.78 16.13 29.03
CA THR A 168 -15.65 15.81 28.16
C THR A 168 -14.65 14.90 28.89
N PRO A 169 -14.04 13.89 28.22
CA PRO A 169 -12.99 13.08 28.84
C PRO A 169 -11.75 13.94 29.14
N GLU A 170 -11.06 13.63 30.24
CA GLU A 170 -9.84 14.34 30.65
C GLU A 170 -8.70 13.34 30.85
N VAL A 171 -7.49 13.70 30.41
CA VAL A 171 -6.29 12.92 30.66
C VAL A 171 -5.72 13.30 32.02
N ALA A 172 -5.94 12.44 33.03
CA ALA A 172 -5.40 12.63 34.38
C ALA A 172 -3.89 12.32 34.46
N LYS A 173 -3.36 11.47 33.56
CA LYS A 173 -1.92 11.16 33.47
C LYS A 173 -1.52 10.88 32.03
N ASN A 174 -0.47 11.55 31.54
CA ASN A 174 0.01 11.44 30.15
C ASN A 174 1.49 11.02 29.99
N ASN A 175 2.20 10.84 31.11
CA ASN A 175 3.62 10.49 31.19
C ASN A 175 3.85 9.11 31.83
N GLY A 176 2.83 8.25 31.81
CA GLY A 176 2.95 6.89 32.34
C GLY A 176 3.87 6.06 31.47
N ILE A 177 4.80 5.32 32.07
CA ILE A 177 5.62 4.30 31.42
C ILE A 177 5.42 2.98 32.20
N ASP A 178 5.05 1.90 31.52
CA ASP A 178 4.92 0.58 32.14
C ASP A 178 6.29 -0.07 32.40
N SER A 179 6.31 -1.21 33.09
CA SER A 179 7.55 -1.95 33.39
C SER A 179 8.31 -2.45 32.15
N ARG A 180 7.69 -2.39 30.98
CA ARG A 180 8.27 -2.80 29.69
C ARG A 180 8.67 -1.59 28.84
N GLY A 181 8.57 -0.37 29.37
CA GLY A 181 8.95 0.86 28.68
C GLY A 181 7.86 1.44 27.76
N ASN A 182 6.64 0.90 27.78
CA ASN A 182 5.54 1.38 26.93
C ASN A 182 4.83 2.56 27.59
N ARG A 183 4.57 3.62 26.81
CA ARG A 183 3.78 4.75 27.27
C ARG A 183 2.31 4.37 27.47
N PHE A 184 1.74 4.92 28.54
CA PHE A 184 0.34 4.80 28.86
C PHE A 184 -0.23 6.12 29.36
N TRP A 185 -1.55 6.25 29.20
CA TRP A 185 -2.35 7.34 29.70
C TRP A 185 -3.41 6.82 30.67
N ILE A 186 -3.79 7.67 31.63
CA ILE A 186 -4.99 7.48 32.45
C ILE A 186 -5.99 8.56 32.05
N VAL A 187 -7.13 8.13 31.53
CA VAL A 187 -8.23 8.99 31.12
C VAL A 187 -9.37 8.83 32.12
N MET A 188 -9.93 9.95 32.53
CA MET A 188 -11.08 10.02 33.42
C MET A 188 -12.30 10.48 32.63
N GLN A 189 -13.40 9.73 32.72
CA GLN A 189 -14.64 10.02 32.00
C GLN A 189 -15.86 9.84 32.91
N PRO A 190 -16.54 10.93 33.28
CA PRO A 190 -17.84 10.85 33.93
C PRO A 190 -18.89 10.31 32.95
N VAL A 191 -19.60 9.24 33.32
CA VAL A 191 -20.63 8.60 32.49
C VAL A 191 -21.93 8.37 33.25
N ARG A 192 -23.03 8.32 32.48
CA ARG A 192 -24.34 7.87 32.92
C ARG A 192 -24.70 6.59 32.17
N MET A 193 -25.11 5.59 32.91
CA MET A 193 -25.56 4.28 32.43
C MET A 193 -27.06 4.15 32.67
N ASP A 194 -27.83 4.05 31.59
CA ASP A 194 -29.28 3.96 31.59
C ASP A 194 -29.70 2.55 31.18
N TYR A 195 -30.48 1.88 32.03
CA TYR A 195 -30.98 0.52 31.81
C TYR A 195 -32.43 0.60 31.34
N PHE A 196 -32.72 0.11 30.13
CA PHE A 196 -34.07 0.10 29.56
C PHE A 196 -34.64 -1.31 29.56
N ASN A 197 -35.94 -1.44 29.82
CA ASN A 197 -36.70 -2.69 29.76
C ASN A 197 -37.86 -2.61 28.74
N GLY A 198 -37.61 -1.97 27.59
CA GLY A 198 -38.59 -1.79 26.51
C GLY A 198 -39.48 -0.56 26.64
N LYS A 199 -39.38 0.21 27.73
CA LYS A 199 -40.08 1.50 27.91
C LYS A 199 -39.25 2.68 27.41
N SER A 200 -39.90 3.82 27.18
CA SER A 200 -39.23 5.07 26.76
C SER A 200 -38.37 5.69 27.86
N GLN A 201 -38.69 5.44 29.13
CA GLN A 201 -37.91 5.88 30.28
C GLN A 201 -37.02 4.74 30.79
N PRO A 202 -35.80 5.06 31.29
CA PRO A 202 -34.93 4.06 31.89
C PRO A 202 -35.57 3.51 33.18
N ALA A 203 -35.42 2.21 33.38
CA ALA A 203 -35.84 1.50 34.59
C ALA A 203 -34.87 1.73 35.76
N ASP A 204 -33.59 1.95 35.46
CA ASP A 204 -32.54 2.31 36.41
C ASP A 204 -31.52 3.22 35.72
N THR A 205 -30.95 4.17 36.46
CA THR A 205 -29.93 5.10 35.98
C THR A 205 -28.83 5.21 37.03
N ARG A 206 -27.59 4.98 36.60
CA ARG A 206 -26.40 5.04 37.46
C ARG A 206 -25.35 5.96 36.89
N GLN A 207 -24.63 6.65 37.77
CA GLN A 207 -23.53 7.54 37.38
C GLN A 207 -22.21 7.00 37.92
N TYR A 208 -21.21 7.01 37.04
CA TYR A 208 -19.87 6.53 37.35
C TYR A 208 -18.82 7.52 36.91
N MET A 209 -17.70 7.53 37.62
CA MET A 209 -16.44 8.05 37.12
C MET A 209 -15.62 6.86 36.60
N ALA A 210 -15.41 6.81 35.29
CA ALA A 210 -14.61 5.78 34.66
C ALA A 210 -13.14 6.20 34.62
N GLU A 211 -12.27 5.35 35.18
CA GLU A 211 -10.82 5.45 35.07
C GLU A 211 -10.36 4.45 34.00
N ILE A 212 -9.81 4.96 32.90
CA ILE A 212 -9.48 4.19 31.70
C ILE A 212 -7.97 4.25 31.49
N ARG A 213 -7.31 3.09 31.48
CA ARG A 213 -5.90 2.99 31.12
C ARG A 213 -5.77 2.72 29.64
N VAL A 214 -5.08 3.59 28.92
CA VAL A 214 -4.79 3.43 27.48
C VAL A 214 -3.31 3.19 27.29
N GLU A 215 -2.96 2.19 26.49
CA GLU A 215 -1.59 1.81 26.12
C GLU A 215 -1.41 1.92 24.62
N VAL A 216 -0.17 2.09 24.16
CA VAL A 216 0.14 2.03 22.73
C VAL A 216 0.13 0.59 22.24
N THR A 217 -0.46 0.34 21.07
CA THR A 217 -0.52 -0.99 20.43
C THR A 217 -0.05 -0.92 18.98
N PRO A 218 0.38 -2.06 18.39
CA PRO A 218 0.55 -2.16 16.96
C PRO A 218 -0.74 -1.75 16.23
N ARG A 219 -0.59 -1.10 15.07
CA ARG A 219 -1.71 -0.79 14.18
C ARG A 219 -2.03 -1.99 13.31
N ASP A 220 -3.31 -2.28 13.18
CA ASP A 220 -3.84 -3.28 12.25
C ASP A 220 -5.13 -2.78 11.59
N VAL A 221 -5.75 -3.62 10.76
CA VAL A 221 -6.98 -3.32 10.01
C VAL A 221 -8.17 -2.96 10.93
N TYR A 222 -8.21 -3.51 12.14
CA TYR A 222 -9.30 -3.33 13.12
C TYR A 222 -9.01 -2.21 14.11
N ASN A 223 -7.73 -1.99 14.43
CA ASN A 223 -7.24 -0.90 15.26
C ASN A 223 -6.23 -0.04 14.49
N PRO A 224 -6.70 0.82 13.58
CA PRO A 224 -5.82 1.72 12.83
C PRO A 224 -5.23 2.86 13.69
N LYS A 225 -5.78 3.10 14.88
CA LYS A 225 -5.32 4.17 15.78
C LYS A 225 -3.98 3.79 16.44
N GLY A 226 -3.78 2.50 16.74
CA GLY A 226 -2.60 2.02 17.46
C GLY A 226 -2.61 2.40 18.94
N LEU A 227 -3.82 2.56 19.49
CA LEU A 227 -4.08 2.73 20.91
C LEU A 227 -4.95 1.57 21.38
N GLY A 228 -4.80 1.14 22.61
CA GLY A 228 -5.61 0.07 23.17
C GLY A 228 -5.93 0.32 24.64
N ILE A 229 -7.18 0.08 25.02
CA ILE A 229 -7.61 0.09 26.41
C ILE A 229 -7.06 -1.15 27.10
N ALA A 230 -6.31 -0.93 28.17
CA ALA A 230 -5.73 -1.98 29.00
C ALA A 230 -6.62 -2.31 30.20
N SER A 231 -7.36 -1.33 30.73
CA SER A 231 -8.31 -1.54 31.82
C SER A 231 -9.34 -0.43 31.89
N ILE A 232 -10.52 -0.77 32.40
CA ILE A 232 -11.57 0.18 32.77
C ILE A 232 -11.98 -0.12 34.20
N VAL A 233 -11.96 0.90 35.06
CA VAL A 233 -12.45 0.82 36.43
C VAL A 233 -13.57 1.83 36.61
N LEU A 234 -14.77 1.35 36.95
CA LEU A 234 -15.91 2.21 37.23
C LEU A 234 -16.00 2.47 38.74
N ARG A 235 -16.05 3.74 39.13
CA ARG A 235 -16.27 4.16 40.52
C ARG A 235 -17.60 4.88 40.61
N ALA A 236 -18.47 4.48 41.53
CA ALA A 236 -19.74 5.17 41.74
C ALA A 236 -19.47 6.63 42.10
N LYS A 237 -20.22 7.55 41.48
CA LYS A 237 -20.17 8.96 41.84
C LYS A 237 -21.08 9.15 43.06
N ASN A 238 -20.48 9.33 44.23
CA ASN A 238 -21.19 9.70 45.46
C ASN A 238 -21.79 11.11 45.35
#